data_AF-A0AAN8EWE1-F1
#
_entry.id   AF-A0AAN8EWE1-F1
#
_cell.length_a   1.000
_cell.length_b   1.000
_cell.length_c   1.000
_cell.angle_alpha   90.00
_cell.angle_beta   90.00
_cell.angle_gamma   90.00
#
_symmetry.space_group_name_H-M   'P 1'
#
loop_
_entity.id
_entity.type
_entity.pdbx_description
1 polymer ?
#
loop_
_entity_poly.entity_id
_entity_poly.type
_entity_poly.pdbx_seq_one_letter_code
_entity_poly.pdbx_strand_id
1 'polypeptide(L)'
;MLSTNEPNEERDRTTDLNSSLVFEPPIRAESVPILTENEDVFEIETTGFEIFKAKAAEWSRKLIYFYVSPGGYFYYYWTCFVSFGLLYNMLAMVIFIFDDVLIGYFFHWLYLNLFFDCVFLLDILVQSRTTYTFDGSEVKNVKMTTKNYYESFRIYLDVASLIPTDLILIFNKSISLVRAVRLFKIYRLSDFIEKAQKRTSFPNAFKIALLMSACYILFHWNACVYFLFSLAEGLSEDDTSAFGFSYYKVFDPRIPTCSVFNDQNCQFPENFTLLDIDDHRPEYMQEMYEFWAGKFVKWEMGNFSREYSMSIYWSALTITTCGQQVRLSKILFVR
;
A
#
# COMPACT_ATOMS: atom_id res chain seq x y z
N MET A 1 -6.94 39.87 -43.03
CA MET A 1 -8.17 40.44 -43.62
C MET A 1 -8.29 39.89 -45.04
N LEU A 2 -9.42 39.20 -45.30
CA LEU A 2 -10.11 38.87 -46.57
C LEU A 2 -9.27 38.46 -47.80
N SER A 3 -9.38 37.25 -48.41
CA SER A 3 -10.53 36.44 -48.90
C SER A 3 -11.32 37.06 -50.06
N THR A 4 -11.29 36.36 -51.22
CA THR A 4 -12.34 35.98 -52.21
C THR A 4 -11.61 35.57 -53.51
N ASN A 5 -11.52 34.33 -54.03
CA ASN A 5 -12.42 33.19 -54.33
C ASN A 5 -13.54 33.45 -55.37
N GLU A 6 -13.34 32.92 -56.60
CA GLU A 6 -14.23 32.22 -57.60
C GLU A 6 -15.74 32.57 -57.77
N PRO A 7 -16.50 32.13 -58.83
CA PRO A 7 -16.20 31.19 -59.94
C PRO A 7 -16.73 31.58 -61.36
N ASN A 8 -16.42 30.72 -62.35
CA ASN A 8 -17.00 30.65 -63.71
C ASN A 8 -18.32 29.83 -63.75
N GLU A 9 -19.31 30.39 -64.46
CA GLU A 9 -20.10 29.79 -65.55
C GLU A 9 -20.68 28.37 -65.43
N GLU A 10 -21.93 28.25 -64.95
CA GLU A 10 -22.89 27.21 -65.41
C GLU A 10 -24.33 27.56 -64.97
N ARG A 11 -25.23 27.94 -65.90
CA ARG A 11 -26.68 27.95 -65.62
C ARG A 11 -27.57 27.95 -66.87
N ASP A 12 -28.64 27.16 -66.74
CA ASP A 12 -29.93 27.17 -67.45
C ASP A 12 -30.02 26.66 -68.89
N ARG A 13 -30.29 25.35 -69.01
CA ARG A 13 -31.16 24.80 -70.07
C ARG A 13 -31.71 23.39 -69.75
N THR A 14 -32.29 23.20 -68.56
CA THR A 14 -32.98 21.94 -68.18
C THR A 14 -34.31 22.20 -67.45
N THR A 15 -35.15 23.02 -68.08
CA THR A 15 -36.60 23.08 -67.93
C THR A 15 -37.12 22.93 -69.36
N ASP A 16 -37.50 21.76 -69.84
CA ASP A 16 -38.86 21.24 -69.73
C ASP A 16 -38.93 19.76 -70.17
N LEU A 17 -38.36 18.83 -69.40
CA LEU A 17 -38.48 17.38 -69.63
C LEU A 17 -39.51 16.70 -68.71
N ASN A 18 -40.28 17.48 -67.94
CA ASN A 18 -41.21 16.99 -66.92
C ASN A 18 -42.70 17.18 -67.28
N SER A 19 -43.08 16.98 -68.55
CA SER A 19 -44.51 16.99 -68.95
C SER A 19 -45.00 15.67 -69.54
N SER A 20 -44.20 14.60 -69.50
CA SER A 20 -44.64 13.27 -69.92
C SER A 20 -44.18 12.23 -68.92
N LEU A 21 -44.96 12.03 -67.85
CA LEU A 21 -45.07 10.83 -67.01
C LEU A 21 -46.03 11.13 -65.85
N VAL A 22 -47.30 11.36 -66.18
CA VAL A 22 -48.38 11.29 -65.19
C VAL A 22 -48.62 9.81 -64.92
N PHE A 23 -48.14 9.33 -63.78
CA PHE A 23 -48.36 7.97 -63.33
C PHE A 23 -49.72 7.94 -62.59
N GLU A 24 -50.74 7.34 -63.19
CA GLU A 24 -51.99 7.05 -62.48
C GLU A 24 -51.73 5.97 -61.41
N PRO A 25 -52.19 6.16 -60.17
CA PRO A 25 -52.05 5.12 -59.15
C PRO A 25 -53.01 3.95 -59.45
N PRO A 26 -52.60 2.69 -59.18
CA PRO A 26 -53.45 1.54 -59.43
C PRO A 26 -54.68 1.53 -58.51
N ILE A 27 -55.78 1.02 -59.07
CA ILE A 27 -57.10 0.89 -58.43
C ILE A 27 -56.96 0.05 -57.15
N ARG A 28 -57.40 0.59 -56.02
CA ARG A 28 -57.44 -0.09 -54.71
C ARG A 28 -58.43 -1.25 -54.79
N ALA A 29 -57.93 -2.49 -54.67
CA ALA A 29 -58.78 -3.66 -54.52
C ALA A 29 -59.61 -3.57 -53.23
N GLU A 30 -60.93 -3.64 -53.35
CA GLU A 30 -61.86 -3.74 -52.24
C GLU A 30 -61.76 -5.12 -51.54
N SER A 31 -61.75 -5.06 -50.21
CA SER A 31 -62.12 -6.12 -49.25
C SER A 31 -61.48 -7.51 -49.43
N VAL A 32 -60.30 -7.71 -48.84
CA VAL A 32 -59.90 -9.03 -48.34
C VAL A 32 -60.37 -9.12 -46.88
N PRO A 33 -61.20 -10.10 -46.49
CA PRO A 33 -61.55 -10.29 -45.08
C PRO A 33 -60.29 -10.70 -44.31
N ILE A 34 -59.89 -9.87 -43.35
CA ILE A 34 -58.84 -10.18 -42.39
C ILE A 34 -59.40 -11.30 -41.50
N LEU A 35 -59.00 -12.55 -41.75
CA LEU A 35 -59.09 -13.60 -40.74
C LEU A 35 -58.12 -13.20 -39.62
N THR A 36 -58.64 -12.61 -38.57
CA THR A 36 -57.92 -12.44 -37.30
C THR A 36 -57.84 -13.83 -36.64
N GLU A 37 -56.91 -14.66 -37.10
CA GLU A 37 -56.31 -15.62 -36.17
C GLU A 37 -55.46 -14.78 -35.22
N ASN A 38 -55.85 -14.78 -33.95
CA ASN A 38 -54.98 -14.28 -32.90
C ASN A 38 -53.78 -15.22 -32.90
N GLU A 39 -52.66 -14.79 -33.48
CA GLU A 39 -51.38 -15.37 -33.11
C GLU A 39 -51.24 -15.12 -31.61
N ASP A 40 -51.41 -16.18 -30.82
CA ASP A 40 -51.00 -16.18 -29.43
C ASP A 40 -49.50 -15.90 -29.43
N VAL A 41 -49.15 -14.62 -29.31
CA VAL A 41 -47.79 -14.18 -28.97
C VAL A 41 -47.54 -14.78 -27.60
N PHE A 42 -46.98 -15.99 -27.59
CA PHE A 42 -46.45 -16.61 -26.41
C PHE A 42 -45.31 -15.69 -25.95
N GLU A 43 -45.64 -14.74 -25.07
CA GLU A 43 -44.65 -14.03 -24.29
C GLU A 43 -43.96 -15.10 -23.48
N ILE A 44 -42.81 -15.57 -23.98
CA ILE A 44 -41.92 -16.45 -23.23
C ILE A 44 -41.61 -15.65 -21.96
N GLU A 45 -42.21 -16.07 -20.85
CA GLU A 45 -41.96 -15.48 -19.55
C GLU A 45 -40.47 -15.62 -19.29
N THR A 46 -39.72 -14.56 -19.57
CA THR A 46 -38.27 -14.57 -19.42
C THR A 46 -37.98 -14.73 -17.94
N THR A 47 -37.71 -15.97 -17.53
CA THR A 47 -37.39 -16.26 -16.14
C THR A 47 -36.22 -15.37 -15.74
N GLY A 48 -36.28 -14.78 -14.53
CA GLY A 48 -35.22 -13.89 -14.03
C GLY A 48 -33.83 -14.55 -14.08
N PHE A 49 -33.78 -15.89 -14.08
CA PHE A 49 -32.58 -16.68 -14.26
C PHE A 49 -31.95 -16.54 -15.67
N GLU A 50 -32.73 -16.54 -16.75
CA GLU A 50 -32.22 -16.37 -18.11
C GLU A 50 -31.74 -14.93 -18.35
N ILE A 51 -32.41 -13.93 -17.77
CA ILE A 51 -31.94 -12.53 -17.77
C ILE A 51 -30.62 -12.41 -17.00
N PHE A 52 -30.53 -13.05 -15.82
CA PHE A 52 -29.30 -13.07 -15.03
C PHE A 52 -28.15 -13.75 -15.78
N LYS A 53 -28.42 -14.89 -16.45
CA LYS A 53 -27.45 -15.63 -17.24
C LYS A 53 -26.98 -14.83 -18.47
N ALA A 54 -27.89 -14.16 -19.17
CA ALA A 54 -27.54 -13.28 -20.29
C ALA A 54 -26.68 -12.10 -19.82
N LYS A 55 -27.03 -11.47 -18.69
CA LYS A 55 -26.28 -10.37 -18.09
C LYS A 55 -24.91 -10.82 -17.57
N ALA A 56 -24.82 -12.01 -16.98
CA ALA A 56 -23.57 -12.63 -16.57
C ALA A 56 -22.68 -12.97 -17.77
N ALA A 57 -23.26 -13.43 -18.88
CA ALA A 57 -22.54 -13.70 -20.13
C ALA A 57 -22.08 -12.42 -20.85
N GLU A 58 -22.82 -11.33 -20.74
CA GLU A 58 -22.38 -10.01 -21.20
C GLU A 58 -21.24 -9.46 -20.33
N TRP A 59 -21.40 -9.53 -19.01
CA TRP A 59 -20.35 -9.14 -18.05
C TRP A 59 -19.07 -9.96 -18.24
N SER A 60 -19.20 -11.27 -18.43
CA SER A 60 -18.04 -12.14 -18.66
C SER A 60 -17.35 -11.80 -19.98
N ARG A 61 -18.09 -11.51 -21.06
CA ARG A 61 -17.49 -11.01 -22.32
C ARG A 61 -16.76 -9.69 -22.11
N LYS A 62 -17.35 -8.75 -21.36
CA LYS A 62 -16.68 -7.49 -21.00
C LYS A 62 -15.39 -7.72 -20.21
N LEU A 63 -15.40 -8.67 -19.27
CA LEU A 63 -14.22 -9.08 -18.49
C LEU A 63 -13.18 -9.88 -19.32
N ILE A 64 -13.58 -10.54 -20.40
CA ILE A 64 -12.67 -11.25 -21.29
C ILE A 64 -11.96 -10.29 -22.24
N TYR A 65 -12.66 -9.26 -22.73
CA TYR A 65 -12.16 -8.34 -23.76
C TYR A 65 -11.74 -6.96 -23.25
N PHE A 66 -11.66 -6.74 -21.92
CA PHE A 66 -11.10 -5.47 -21.43
C PHE A 66 -9.60 -5.38 -21.71
N TYR A 67 -9.16 -4.18 -22.05
CA TYR A 67 -7.75 -3.82 -22.16
C TYR A 67 -7.50 -2.61 -21.27
N VAL A 68 -6.27 -2.50 -20.76
CA VAL A 68 -5.87 -1.41 -19.86
C VAL A 68 -4.72 -0.67 -20.49
N SER A 69 -4.88 0.64 -20.70
CA SER A 69 -3.80 1.49 -21.19
C SER A 69 -2.84 1.85 -20.03
N PRO A 70 -1.51 1.72 -20.22
CA PRO A 70 -0.52 2.12 -19.20
C PRO A 70 -0.60 3.60 -18.82
N GLY A 71 -1.03 4.46 -19.75
CA GLY A 71 -1.23 5.88 -19.54
C GLY A 71 -2.55 6.25 -18.87
N GLY A 72 -3.48 5.29 -18.71
CA GLY A 72 -4.80 5.55 -18.13
C GLY A 72 -4.77 5.89 -16.64
N TYR A 73 -5.72 6.70 -16.19
CA TYR A 73 -5.92 6.99 -14.76
C TYR A 73 -6.25 5.73 -13.96
N PHE A 74 -7.05 4.83 -14.52
CA PHE A 74 -7.40 3.55 -13.89
C PHE A 74 -6.14 2.75 -13.51
N TYR A 75 -5.22 2.59 -14.46
CA TYR A 75 -3.98 1.85 -14.22
C TYR A 75 -3.10 2.53 -13.17
N TYR A 76 -3.02 3.86 -13.17
CA TYR A 76 -2.29 4.61 -12.16
C TYR A 76 -2.81 4.36 -10.74
N TYR A 77 -4.11 4.52 -10.51
CA TYR A 77 -4.72 4.28 -9.20
C TYR A 77 -4.65 2.80 -8.79
N TRP A 78 -4.81 1.88 -9.74
CA TRP A 78 -4.64 0.45 -9.50
C TRP A 78 -3.20 0.13 -9.04
N THR A 79 -2.19 0.66 -9.73
CA THR A 79 -0.78 0.44 -9.35
C THR A 79 -0.47 1.07 -7.99
N CYS A 80 -1.07 2.22 -7.67
CA CYS A 80 -0.99 2.85 -6.34
C CYS A 80 -1.56 1.93 -5.26
N PHE A 81 -2.76 1.38 -5.47
CA PHE A 81 -3.42 0.48 -4.53
C PHE A 81 -2.62 -0.81 -4.29
N VAL A 82 -2.08 -1.41 -5.35
CA VAL A 82 -1.20 -2.58 -5.23
C VAL A 82 0.09 -2.23 -4.46
N SER A 83 0.67 -1.05 -4.71
CA SER A 83 1.86 -0.56 -4.01
C SER A 83 1.61 -0.35 -2.52
N PHE A 84 0.43 0.15 -2.15
CA PHE A 84 0.00 0.27 -0.76
C PHE A 84 -0.11 -1.11 -0.09
N GLY A 85 -0.66 -2.11 -0.80
CA GLY A 85 -0.68 -3.49 -0.30
C GLY A 85 0.70 -4.10 -0.09
N LEU A 86 1.67 -3.79 -0.95
CA LEU A 86 3.06 -4.21 -0.77
C LEU A 86 3.71 -3.52 0.44
N LEU A 87 3.49 -2.21 0.60
CA LEU A 87 3.97 -1.46 1.75
C LEU A 87 3.42 -2.03 3.06
N TYR A 88 2.12 -2.33 3.10
CA TYR A 88 1.47 -2.99 4.23
C TYR A 88 2.13 -4.34 4.53
N ASN A 89 2.28 -5.22 3.53
CA ASN A 89 2.88 -6.54 3.74
C ASN A 89 4.32 -6.43 4.27
N MET A 90 5.11 -5.48 3.75
CA MET A 90 6.49 -5.24 4.16
C MET A 90 6.61 -4.73 5.60
N LEU A 91 5.68 -3.91 6.08
CA LEU A 91 5.66 -3.44 7.47
C LEU A 91 5.08 -4.51 8.40
N ALA A 92 3.93 -5.09 8.03
CA ALA A 92 3.24 -6.05 8.87
C ALA A 92 4.07 -7.32 9.09
N MET A 93 4.78 -7.85 8.10
CA MET A 93 5.47 -9.13 8.28
C MET A 93 6.52 -9.14 9.41
N VAL A 94 7.17 -8.00 9.71
CA VAL A 94 8.24 -7.94 10.71
C VAL A 94 7.71 -7.60 12.10
N ILE A 95 6.62 -6.83 12.21
CA ILE A 95 6.04 -6.42 13.50
C ILE A 95 5.42 -7.58 14.29
N PHE A 96 5.04 -8.68 13.62
CA PHE A 96 4.48 -9.87 14.28
C PHE A 96 5.49 -10.69 15.09
N ILE A 97 6.74 -10.22 15.19
CA ILE A 97 7.72 -10.77 16.11
C ILE A 97 7.42 -10.45 17.58
N PHE A 98 6.71 -9.36 17.84
CA PHE A 98 6.32 -8.98 19.20
C PHE A 98 5.11 -9.81 19.63
N ASP A 99 5.26 -10.55 20.74
CA ASP A 99 4.24 -11.51 21.21
C ASP A 99 2.90 -10.82 21.53
N ASP A 100 2.92 -9.61 22.09
CA ASP A 100 1.72 -8.80 22.34
C ASP A 100 0.89 -8.56 21.08
N VAL A 101 1.56 -8.26 19.96
CA VAL A 101 0.91 -8.00 18.66
C VAL A 101 0.38 -9.30 18.07
N LEU A 102 1.16 -10.38 18.18
CA LEU A 102 0.77 -11.71 17.73
C LEU A 102 -0.49 -12.18 18.47
N ILE A 103 -0.56 -12.06 19.79
CA ILE A 103 -1.71 -12.54 20.58
C ILE A 103 -2.95 -11.68 20.31
N GLY A 104 -2.80 -10.35 20.21
CA GLY A 104 -3.93 -9.44 20.04
C GLY A 104 -4.51 -9.35 18.63
N TYR A 105 -3.66 -9.36 17.59
CA TYR A 105 -4.04 -8.94 16.24
C TYR A 105 -3.90 -10.00 15.15
N PHE A 106 -3.47 -11.24 15.48
CA PHE A 106 -3.18 -12.27 14.49
C PHE A 106 -4.34 -12.58 13.52
N PHE A 107 -5.58 -12.70 14.00
CA PHE A 107 -6.72 -12.99 13.12
C PHE A 107 -7.02 -11.83 12.16
N HIS A 108 -6.98 -10.59 12.65
CA HIS A 108 -7.17 -9.41 11.81
C HIS A 108 -6.12 -9.33 10.71
N TRP A 109 -4.86 -9.62 11.06
CA TRP A 109 -3.76 -9.69 10.11
C TRP A 109 -3.97 -10.77 9.06
N LEU A 110 -4.42 -11.96 9.44
CA LEU A 110 -4.73 -13.04 8.50
C LEU A 110 -5.81 -12.64 7.48
N TYR A 111 -6.87 -11.95 7.92
CA TYR A 111 -7.91 -11.46 7.00
C TYR A 111 -7.38 -10.42 6.01
N LEU A 112 -6.59 -9.46 6.50
CA LEU A 112 -5.96 -8.45 5.64
C LEU A 112 -4.96 -9.07 4.65
N ASN A 113 -4.23 -10.09 5.09
CA ASN A 113 -3.33 -10.85 4.24
C ASN A 113 -4.07 -11.55 3.10
N LEU A 114 -5.17 -12.25 3.41
CA LEU A 114 -6.01 -12.88 2.41
C LEU A 114 -6.57 -11.85 1.42
N PHE A 115 -7.00 -10.68 1.92
CA PHE A 115 -7.47 -9.59 1.09
C PHE A 115 -6.39 -9.11 0.11
N PHE A 116 -5.16 -8.85 0.57
CA PHE A 116 -4.08 -8.41 -0.31
C PHE A 116 -3.59 -9.51 -1.27
N ASP A 117 -3.63 -10.78 -0.88
CA ASP A 117 -3.32 -11.89 -1.78
C ASP A 117 -4.37 -11.96 -2.93
N CYS A 118 -5.66 -11.70 -2.65
CA CYS A 118 -6.68 -11.54 -3.68
C CYS A 118 -6.38 -10.34 -4.61
N VAL A 119 -5.94 -9.21 -4.06
CA VAL A 119 -5.55 -8.04 -4.84
C VAL A 119 -4.36 -8.34 -5.75
N PHE A 120 -3.37 -9.09 -5.26
CA PHE A 120 -2.21 -9.49 -6.07
C PHE A 120 -2.58 -10.46 -7.19
N LEU A 121 -3.53 -11.38 -6.94
CA LEU A 121 -4.12 -12.23 -7.98
C LEU A 121 -4.84 -11.39 -9.06
N LEU A 122 -5.66 -10.41 -8.65
CA LEU A 122 -6.32 -9.51 -9.59
C LEU A 122 -5.31 -8.68 -10.38
N ASP A 123 -4.20 -8.27 -9.77
CA ASP A 123 -3.17 -7.49 -10.46
C ASP A 123 -2.47 -8.30 -11.55
N ILE A 124 -2.31 -9.63 -11.42
CA ILE A 124 -1.85 -10.50 -12.52
C ILE A 124 -2.82 -10.44 -13.69
N LEU A 125 -4.13 -10.49 -13.43
CA LEU A 125 -5.14 -10.35 -14.48
C LEU A 125 -5.05 -8.99 -15.16
N VAL A 126 -4.94 -7.90 -14.40
CA VAL A 126 -4.79 -6.54 -14.96
C VAL A 126 -3.51 -6.42 -15.79
N GLN A 127 -2.38 -6.97 -15.31
CA GLN A 127 -1.11 -6.96 -16.04
C GLN A 127 -1.21 -7.75 -17.35
N SER A 128 -1.87 -8.91 -17.35
CA SER A 128 -2.08 -9.73 -18.56
C SER A 128 -2.92 -9.05 -19.65
N ARG A 129 -3.65 -7.98 -19.29
CA ARG A 129 -4.50 -7.15 -20.17
C ARG A 129 -3.94 -5.74 -20.43
N THR A 130 -2.74 -5.44 -19.94
CA THR A 130 -2.13 -4.11 -20.09
C THR A 130 -1.51 -3.95 -21.48
N THR A 131 -1.94 -2.97 -22.26
CA THR A 131 -1.44 -2.74 -23.62
C THR A 131 0.05 -2.39 -23.63
N TYR A 132 0.75 -2.74 -24.70
CA TYR A 132 2.15 -2.41 -24.90
C TYR A 132 2.33 -1.72 -26.25
N THR A 133 3.38 -0.92 -26.37
CA THR A 133 3.72 -0.22 -27.61
C THR A 133 4.65 -1.10 -28.43
N PHE A 134 4.28 -1.36 -29.68
CA PHE A 134 5.09 -2.06 -30.66
C PHE A 134 5.16 -1.22 -31.93
N ASP A 135 6.37 -0.89 -32.38
CA ASP A 135 6.61 -0.08 -33.59
C ASP A 135 5.86 1.26 -33.60
N GLY A 136 5.86 1.97 -32.46
CA GLY A 136 5.18 3.26 -32.29
C GLY A 136 3.66 3.19 -32.16
N SER A 137 3.04 2.02 -32.31
CA SER A 137 1.59 1.81 -32.18
C SER A 137 1.22 1.00 -30.93
N GLU A 138 0.09 1.31 -30.30
CA GLU A 138 -0.40 0.56 -29.15
C GLU A 138 -1.13 -0.71 -29.58
N VAL A 139 -0.61 -1.87 -29.17
CA VAL A 139 -1.24 -3.17 -29.42
C VAL A 139 -2.34 -3.41 -28.39
N LYS A 140 -3.59 -3.44 -28.85
CA LYS A 140 -4.80 -3.64 -28.03
C LYS A 140 -5.35 -5.07 -28.05
N ASN A 141 -4.75 -5.95 -28.85
CA ASN A 141 -5.25 -7.32 -29.00
C ASN A 141 -4.92 -8.15 -27.75
N VAL A 142 -5.96 -8.61 -27.06
CA VAL A 142 -5.88 -9.37 -25.81
C VAL A 142 -4.97 -10.60 -25.91
N LYS A 143 -5.03 -11.36 -27.02
CA LYS A 143 -4.19 -12.57 -27.20
C LYS A 143 -2.71 -12.22 -27.28
N MET A 144 -2.37 -11.14 -27.99
CA MET A 144 -0.98 -10.67 -28.12
C MET A 144 -0.46 -10.13 -26.79
N THR A 145 -1.26 -9.31 -26.09
CA THR A 145 -0.90 -8.75 -24.79
C THR A 145 -0.63 -9.84 -23.75
N THR A 146 -1.51 -10.83 -23.67
CA THR A 146 -1.36 -11.93 -22.72
C THR A 146 -0.15 -12.80 -23.06
N LYS A 147 0.09 -13.11 -24.35
CA LYS A 147 1.31 -13.83 -24.77
C LYS A 147 2.59 -13.07 -24.37
N ASN A 148 2.64 -11.78 -24.66
CA ASN A 148 3.78 -10.93 -24.30
C ASN A 148 4.05 -10.90 -22.78
N TYR A 149 2.99 -10.90 -21.97
CA TYR A 149 3.12 -10.96 -20.51
C TYR A 149 3.68 -12.31 -20.03
N TYR A 150 3.23 -13.44 -20.60
CA TYR A 150 3.74 -14.77 -20.27
C TYR A 150 5.18 -15.01 -20.72
N GLU A 151 5.63 -14.36 -21.80
CA GLU A 151 7.03 -14.42 -22.24
C GLU A 151 7.96 -13.53 -21.38
N SER A 152 7.41 -12.59 -20.63
CA SER A 152 8.18 -11.68 -19.77
C SER A 152 8.60 -12.34 -18.45
N PHE A 153 9.74 -11.94 -17.90
CA PHE A 153 10.18 -12.38 -16.57
C PHE A 153 9.20 -12.01 -15.44
N ARG A 154 8.30 -11.04 -15.68
CA ARG A 154 7.31 -10.53 -14.71
C ARG A 154 6.40 -11.63 -14.17
N ILE A 155 5.95 -12.58 -15.01
CA ILE A 155 5.05 -13.65 -14.55
C ILE A 155 5.72 -14.55 -13.51
N TYR A 156 7.01 -14.82 -13.63
CA TYR A 156 7.74 -15.65 -12.66
C TYR A 156 7.79 -14.98 -11.29
N LEU A 157 8.02 -13.66 -11.23
CA LEU A 157 7.98 -12.89 -9.99
C LEU A 157 6.57 -12.85 -9.38
N ASP A 158 5.55 -12.67 -10.21
CA ASP A 158 4.15 -12.67 -9.79
C ASP A 158 3.74 -14.03 -9.19
N VAL A 159 4.07 -15.14 -9.85
CA VAL A 159 3.80 -16.50 -9.36
C VAL A 159 4.58 -16.78 -8.07
N ALA A 160 5.86 -16.41 -7.99
CA ALA A 160 6.66 -16.57 -6.79
C ALA A 160 6.10 -15.78 -5.59
N SER A 161 5.52 -14.60 -5.84
CA SER A 161 4.92 -13.77 -4.78
C SER A 161 3.66 -14.36 -4.16
N LEU A 162 2.93 -15.20 -4.92
CA LEU A 162 1.65 -15.81 -4.54
C LEU A 162 1.78 -17.24 -3.99
N ILE A 163 2.99 -17.72 -3.74
CA ILE A 163 3.19 -19.02 -3.08
C ILE A 163 2.40 -19.02 -1.76
N PRO A 164 1.57 -20.05 -1.48
CA PRO A 164 0.67 -20.09 -0.33
C PRO A 164 1.42 -20.36 0.97
N THR A 165 2.28 -19.42 1.38
CA THR A 165 3.05 -19.50 2.62
C THR A 165 2.17 -19.37 3.86
N ASP A 166 0.95 -18.88 3.70
CA ASP A 166 -0.03 -18.70 4.77
C ASP A 166 -0.45 -20.04 5.40
N LEU A 167 -0.37 -21.14 4.63
CA LEU A 167 -0.57 -22.48 5.17
C LEU A 167 0.46 -22.81 6.25
N ILE A 168 1.72 -22.37 6.06
CA ILE A 168 2.80 -22.58 7.03
C ILE A 168 2.54 -21.79 8.31
N LEU A 169 1.97 -20.58 8.22
CA LEU A 169 1.63 -19.76 9.38
C LEU A 169 0.53 -20.40 10.26
N ILE A 170 -0.38 -21.17 9.66
CA ILE A 170 -1.41 -21.91 10.41
C ILE A 170 -0.77 -23.01 11.25
N PHE A 171 0.26 -23.69 10.73
CA PHE A 171 1.00 -24.72 11.46
C PHE A 171 1.99 -24.16 12.47
N ASN A 172 2.69 -23.07 12.12
CA ASN A 172 3.65 -22.42 13.00
C ASN A 172 3.48 -20.90 12.95
N LYS A 173 2.82 -20.36 13.98
CA LYS A 173 2.50 -18.93 14.11
C LYS A 173 3.74 -18.06 14.32
N SER A 174 4.83 -18.63 14.79
CA SER A 174 6.06 -17.89 15.14
C SER A 174 6.92 -17.54 13.93
N ILE A 175 6.70 -18.15 12.76
CA ILE A 175 7.52 -17.92 11.56
C ILE A 175 6.86 -16.90 10.63
N SER A 176 6.62 -15.68 11.12
CA SER A 176 6.00 -14.59 10.33
C SER A 176 6.84 -14.21 9.09
N LEU A 177 8.17 -14.38 9.15
CA LEU A 177 9.10 -14.01 8.07
C LEU A 177 8.94 -14.82 6.78
N VAL A 178 8.27 -15.97 6.78
CA VAL A 178 8.04 -16.75 5.54
C VAL A 178 7.26 -15.94 4.49
N ARG A 179 6.48 -14.94 4.93
CA ARG A 179 5.78 -14.01 4.03
C ARG A 179 6.72 -13.10 3.21
N ALA A 180 8.03 -13.12 3.44
CA ALA A 180 9.03 -12.40 2.64
C ALA A 180 8.92 -12.67 1.14
N VAL A 181 8.37 -13.83 0.72
CA VAL A 181 8.16 -14.14 -0.70
C VAL A 181 7.28 -13.10 -1.43
N ARG A 182 6.39 -12.38 -0.72
CA ARG A 182 5.57 -11.31 -1.32
C ARG A 182 6.43 -10.14 -1.82
N LEU A 183 7.65 -9.98 -1.29
CA LEU A 183 8.59 -8.94 -1.71
C LEU A 183 9.10 -9.13 -3.15
N PHE A 184 8.96 -10.31 -3.77
CA PHE A 184 9.27 -10.47 -5.19
C PHE A 184 8.47 -9.54 -6.10
N LYS A 185 7.31 -9.06 -5.62
CA LYS A 185 6.46 -8.10 -6.33
C LYS A 185 6.89 -6.63 -6.16
N ILE A 186 8.04 -6.35 -5.52
CA ILE A 186 8.58 -5.00 -5.31
C ILE A 186 8.78 -4.21 -6.62
N TYR A 187 8.98 -4.88 -7.75
CA TYR A 187 9.06 -4.23 -9.06
C TYR A 187 7.82 -3.36 -9.35
N ARG A 188 6.65 -3.74 -8.80
CA ARG A 188 5.40 -3.01 -8.96
C ARG A 188 5.40 -1.67 -8.24
N LEU A 189 6.11 -1.57 -7.12
CA LEU A 189 6.34 -0.32 -6.41
C LEU A 189 7.22 0.62 -7.24
N SER A 190 8.27 0.10 -7.88
CA SER A 190 9.11 0.88 -8.81
C SER A 190 8.29 1.42 -9.99
N ASP A 191 7.45 0.58 -10.59
CA ASP A 191 6.48 0.94 -11.63
C ASP A 191 5.55 2.10 -11.21
N PHE A 192 5.11 2.11 -9.95
CA PHE A 192 4.28 3.17 -9.40
C PHE A 192 5.09 4.45 -9.19
N ILE A 193 6.28 4.35 -8.61
CA ILE A 193 7.18 5.48 -8.35
C ILE A 193 7.49 6.23 -9.65
N GLU A 194 7.86 5.52 -10.72
CA GLU A 194 8.15 6.13 -12.03
C GLU A 194 6.94 6.88 -12.59
N LYS A 195 5.74 6.32 -12.47
CA LYS A 195 4.50 6.94 -12.95
C LYS A 195 4.09 8.14 -12.08
N ALA A 196 4.24 8.02 -10.77
CA ALA A 196 3.94 9.09 -9.82
C ALA A 196 4.89 10.28 -10.03
N GLN A 197 6.17 10.03 -10.29
CA GLN A 197 7.16 11.07 -10.64
C GLN A 197 6.79 11.83 -11.93
N LYS A 198 6.27 11.13 -12.94
CA LYS A 198 5.84 11.76 -14.20
C LYS A 198 4.57 12.61 -14.06
N ARG A 199 3.71 12.29 -13.10
CA ARG A 199 2.40 12.97 -12.91
C ARG A 199 2.42 14.07 -11.85
N THR A 200 3.34 14.02 -10.89
CA THR A 200 3.39 15.02 -9.83
C THR A 200 3.86 16.37 -10.34
N SER A 201 3.18 17.45 -9.95
CA SER A 201 3.60 18.82 -10.23
C SER A 201 4.80 19.26 -9.38
N PHE A 202 5.08 18.54 -8.28
CA PHE A 202 6.16 18.85 -7.33
C PHE A 202 7.13 17.66 -7.19
N PRO A 203 8.06 17.47 -8.14
CA PRO A 203 8.93 16.29 -8.17
C PRO A 203 9.89 16.23 -6.96
N ASN A 204 10.37 17.38 -6.47
CA ASN A 204 11.28 17.43 -5.33
C ASN A 204 10.60 17.02 -4.02
N ALA A 205 9.39 17.52 -3.77
CA ALA A 205 8.61 17.15 -2.60
C ALA A 205 8.27 15.65 -2.59
N PHE A 206 7.91 15.09 -3.75
CA PHE A 206 7.64 13.66 -3.88
C PHE A 206 8.89 12.80 -3.63
N LYS A 207 10.06 13.22 -4.13
CA LYS A 207 11.33 12.53 -3.85
C LYS A 207 11.67 12.53 -2.36
N ILE A 208 11.46 13.65 -1.67
CA ILE A 208 11.65 13.73 -0.21
C ILE A 208 10.69 12.78 0.51
N ALA A 209 9.41 12.74 0.12
CA ALA A 209 8.43 11.84 0.72
C ALA A 209 8.80 10.35 0.51
N LEU A 210 9.29 9.98 -0.67
CA LEU A 210 9.80 8.63 -0.94
C LEU A 210 11.01 8.30 -0.09
N LEU A 211 11.96 9.23 0.04
CA LEU A 211 13.14 9.05 0.88
C LEU A 211 12.74 8.85 2.35
N MET A 212 11.86 9.68 2.88
CA MET A 212 11.34 9.56 4.24
C MET A 212 10.65 8.21 4.47
N SER A 213 9.83 7.77 3.50
CA SER A 213 9.16 6.47 3.56
C SER A 213 10.17 5.31 3.56
N ALA A 214 11.20 5.38 2.71
CA ALA A 214 12.26 4.39 2.64
C ALA A 214 13.06 4.31 3.95
N CYS A 215 13.45 5.47 4.51
CA CYS A 215 14.13 5.53 5.81
C CYS A 215 13.28 4.93 6.93
N TYR A 216 11.98 5.23 6.96
CA TYR A 216 11.06 4.67 7.94
C TYR A 216 11.00 3.14 7.88
N ILE A 217 10.85 2.58 6.68
CA ILE A 217 10.84 1.12 6.48
C ILE A 217 12.15 0.49 6.95
N LEU A 218 13.29 1.10 6.62
CA LEU A 218 14.61 0.61 7.03
C LEU A 218 14.76 0.59 8.56
N PHE A 219 14.40 1.68 9.25
CA PHE A 219 14.42 1.72 10.72
C PHE A 219 13.48 0.68 11.33
N HIS A 220 12.28 0.52 10.76
CA HIS A 220 11.33 -0.48 11.22
C HIS A 220 11.86 -1.91 11.10
N TRP A 221 12.43 -2.26 9.94
CA TRP A 221 13.01 -3.59 9.71
C TRP A 221 14.21 -3.86 10.61
N ASN A 222 15.14 -2.91 10.69
CA ASN A 222 16.33 -3.06 11.52
C ASN A 222 15.94 -3.18 13.01
N ALA A 223 14.98 -2.39 13.49
CA ALA A 223 14.43 -2.52 14.84
C ALA A 223 13.87 -3.92 15.13
N CYS A 224 13.02 -4.45 14.24
CA CYS A 224 12.42 -5.77 14.45
C CYS A 224 13.44 -6.91 14.32
N VAL A 225 14.46 -6.77 13.45
CA VAL A 225 15.58 -7.72 13.35
C VAL A 225 16.46 -7.65 14.61
N TYR A 226 16.71 -6.47 15.16
CA TYR A 226 17.42 -6.32 16.44
C TYR A 226 16.67 -7.03 17.57
N PHE A 227 15.35 -6.88 17.63
CA PHE A 227 14.53 -7.59 18.61
C PHE A 227 14.55 -9.10 18.39
N LEU A 228 14.53 -9.56 17.13
CA LEU A 228 14.69 -10.99 16.79
C LEU A 228 15.99 -11.57 17.33
N PHE A 229 17.11 -10.88 17.12
CA PHE A 229 18.40 -11.30 17.64
C PHE A 229 18.40 -11.32 19.18
N SER A 230 17.77 -10.32 19.80
CA SER A 230 17.64 -10.26 21.27
C SER A 230 16.84 -11.44 21.83
N LEU A 231 15.76 -11.84 21.16
CA LEU A 231 14.99 -13.04 21.53
C LEU A 231 15.81 -14.34 21.33
N ALA A 232 16.66 -14.40 20.31
CA ALA A 232 17.51 -15.56 20.03
C ALA A 232 18.67 -15.71 21.03
N GLU A 233 19.26 -14.60 21.50
CA GLU A 233 20.28 -14.58 22.56
C GLU A 233 19.69 -14.87 23.94
N GLY A 234 18.41 -14.54 24.13
CA GLY A 234 17.70 -14.64 25.40
C GLY A 234 17.69 -13.30 26.12
N LEU A 235 16.53 -12.95 26.68
CA LEU A 235 16.34 -11.71 27.43
C LEU A 235 17.00 -11.86 28.82
N SER A 236 18.28 -11.52 28.93
CA SER A 236 18.98 -11.49 30.22
C SER A 236 18.77 -10.16 30.94
N GLU A 237 18.44 -10.24 32.22
CA GLU A 237 18.18 -9.07 33.07
C GLU A 237 19.45 -8.51 33.72
N ASP A 238 20.54 -9.27 33.69
CA ASP A 238 21.68 -9.05 34.59
C ASP A 238 22.77 -8.12 34.02
N ASP A 239 22.79 -7.85 32.71
CA ASP A 239 23.83 -7.03 32.08
C ASP A 239 23.27 -5.80 31.33
N THR A 240 23.38 -4.64 31.99
CA THR A 240 22.99 -3.34 31.42
C THR A 240 23.87 -2.88 30.25
N SER A 241 25.05 -3.49 30.06
CA SER A 241 25.98 -3.21 28.96
C SER A 241 25.87 -4.17 27.78
N ALA A 242 25.09 -5.25 27.91
CA ALA A 242 24.88 -6.21 26.83
C ALA A 242 24.21 -5.57 25.61
N PHE A 243 24.44 -6.16 24.44
CA PHE A 243 23.82 -5.73 23.19
C PHE A 243 22.31 -6.00 23.16
N GLY A 244 21.90 -7.18 23.64
CA GLY A 244 20.51 -7.64 23.65
C GLY A 244 19.55 -6.72 24.39
N PHE A 245 18.29 -6.75 23.97
CA PHE A 245 17.20 -6.02 24.60
C PHE A 245 17.07 -6.40 26.10
N SER A 246 16.83 -5.40 26.94
CA SER A 246 16.53 -5.59 28.37
C SER A 246 15.58 -4.50 28.84
N TYR A 247 14.57 -4.87 29.63
CA TYR A 247 13.55 -3.94 30.12
C TYR A 247 14.12 -2.84 31.04
N TYR A 248 15.28 -3.03 31.66
CA TYR A 248 15.93 -2.02 32.50
C TYR A 248 16.60 -0.90 31.69
N LYS A 249 16.81 -1.08 30.39
CA LYS A 249 17.32 -0.02 29.50
C LYS A 249 16.23 0.99 29.12
N VAL A 250 14.98 0.67 29.45
CA VAL A 250 13.75 1.31 28.94
C VAL A 250 12.87 1.71 30.10
N PHE A 251 13.03 2.94 30.56
CA PHE A 251 12.16 3.47 31.59
C PHE A 251 10.92 4.08 30.98
N ASP A 252 9.78 3.81 31.61
CA ASP A 252 8.57 4.58 31.37
C ASP A 252 8.88 6.07 31.55
N PRO A 253 8.39 6.94 30.64
CA PRO A 253 8.64 8.36 30.76
C PRO A 253 8.11 8.88 32.09
N ARG A 254 9.00 9.47 32.86
CA ARG A 254 8.70 10.11 34.14
C ARG A 254 8.64 11.61 33.90
N ILE A 255 7.45 12.19 34.05
CA ILE A 255 7.22 13.61 33.85
C ILE A 255 7.21 14.27 35.23
N PRO A 256 8.07 15.28 35.48
CA PRO A 256 8.10 15.95 36.77
C PRO A 256 6.78 16.71 37.00
N THR A 257 6.26 16.64 38.23
CA THR A 257 5.04 17.39 38.63
C THR A 257 5.34 18.78 39.15
N CYS A 258 6.61 19.05 39.43
CA CYS A 258 7.09 20.33 39.92
C CYS A 258 7.91 21.03 38.83
N SER A 259 8.08 22.34 38.96
CA SER A 259 8.82 23.16 38.01
C SER A 259 10.17 23.58 38.58
N VAL A 260 11.25 23.27 37.88
CA VAL A 260 12.63 23.60 38.31
C VAL A 260 12.82 25.11 38.52
N PHE A 261 12.10 25.94 37.76
CA PHE A 261 12.24 27.40 37.80
C PHE A 261 11.43 28.10 38.90
N ASN A 262 10.34 27.48 39.37
CA ASN A 262 9.42 28.13 40.31
C ASN A 262 9.49 27.49 41.72
N ASP A 263 9.87 26.21 41.80
CA ASP A 263 9.87 25.43 43.02
C ASP A 263 11.30 25.09 43.46
N GLN A 264 11.76 25.68 44.57
CA GLN A 264 13.11 25.40 45.13
C GLN A 264 13.31 23.91 45.50
N ASN A 265 12.22 23.19 45.77
CA ASN A 265 12.25 21.77 46.15
C ASN A 265 12.20 20.80 44.95
N CYS A 266 12.25 21.32 43.72
CA CYS A 266 12.18 20.56 42.47
C CYS A 266 13.56 20.32 41.82
N GLN A 267 14.64 20.61 42.54
CA GLN A 267 16.00 20.33 42.09
C GLN A 267 16.75 19.59 43.20
N PHE A 268 17.38 18.47 42.85
CA PHE A 268 18.27 17.77 43.79
C PHE A 268 19.50 18.66 44.02
N PRO A 269 19.93 18.89 45.27
CA PRO A 269 21.06 19.76 45.57
C PRO A 269 22.38 19.05 45.22
N GLU A 270 22.76 19.09 43.94
CA GLU A 270 24.06 18.60 43.46
C GLU A 270 25.17 19.61 43.76
N ASN A 271 26.39 19.11 44.02
CA ASN A 271 27.55 19.97 44.27
C ASN A 271 28.22 20.40 42.95
N PHE A 272 27.82 21.55 42.44
CA PHE A 272 28.36 22.12 41.19
C PHE A 272 29.81 22.65 41.27
N THR A 273 30.47 22.58 42.43
CA THR A 273 31.90 22.93 42.53
C THR A 273 32.83 21.80 42.06
N LEU A 274 32.29 20.59 41.84
CA LEU A 274 33.02 19.47 41.25
C LEU A 274 33.27 19.72 39.77
N LEU A 275 34.50 19.46 39.32
CA LEU A 275 34.92 19.65 37.91
C LEU A 275 34.20 18.70 36.96
N ASP A 276 33.91 17.46 37.40
CA ASP A 276 33.14 16.49 36.64
C ASP A 276 32.09 15.83 37.55
N ILE A 277 30.88 16.38 37.50
CA ILE A 277 29.75 15.93 38.32
C ILE A 277 29.16 14.60 37.80
N ASP A 278 29.33 14.31 36.51
CA ASP A 278 28.77 13.13 35.87
C ASP A 278 29.49 11.85 36.32
N ASP A 279 30.79 11.95 36.63
CA ASP A 279 31.58 10.85 37.20
C ASP A 279 31.19 10.51 38.64
N HIS A 280 30.70 11.48 39.41
CA HIS A 280 30.31 11.30 40.82
C HIS A 280 28.82 10.97 40.99
N ARG A 281 27.96 11.25 40.00
CA ARG A 281 26.51 10.93 40.05
C ARG A 281 26.18 9.47 40.41
N PRO A 282 26.96 8.45 40.00
CA PRO A 282 26.73 7.08 40.45
C PRO A 282 26.81 6.87 41.96
N GLU A 283 27.59 7.68 42.69
CA GLU A 283 27.82 7.52 44.13
C GLU A 283 26.57 7.86 44.97
N TYR A 284 25.80 8.86 44.55
CA TYR A 284 24.58 9.34 45.23
C TYR A 284 23.29 9.08 44.43
N MET A 285 23.34 8.15 43.46
CA MET A 285 22.19 7.82 42.59
C MET A 285 20.97 7.36 43.41
N GLN A 286 21.20 6.63 44.50
CA GLN A 286 20.14 6.15 45.39
C GLN A 286 19.43 7.30 46.11
N GLU A 287 20.19 8.25 46.66
CA GLU A 287 19.64 9.44 47.32
C GLU A 287 18.87 10.32 46.34
N MET A 288 19.39 10.47 45.11
CA MET A 288 18.69 11.18 44.04
C MET A 288 17.37 10.48 43.68
N TYR A 289 17.34 9.15 43.60
CA TYR A 289 16.11 8.39 43.34
C TYR A 289 15.06 8.58 44.44
N GLU A 290 15.49 8.59 45.70
CA GLU A 290 14.62 8.83 46.86
C GLU A 290 14.09 10.27 46.88
N PHE A 291 14.90 11.27 46.54
CA PHE A 291 14.46 12.66 46.45
C PHE A 291 13.36 12.86 45.41
N TRP A 292 13.46 12.17 44.28
CA TRP A 292 12.48 12.23 43.20
C TRP A 292 11.26 11.34 43.44
N ALA A 293 11.28 10.45 44.43
CA ALA A 293 10.15 9.60 44.76
C ALA A 293 8.90 10.45 45.09
N GLY A 294 7.82 10.25 44.32
CA GLY A 294 6.57 10.99 44.49
C GLY A 294 6.52 12.38 43.85
N LYS A 295 7.58 12.85 43.17
CA LYS A 295 7.63 14.14 42.45
C LYS A 295 7.50 14.02 40.94
N PHE A 296 7.12 12.84 40.45
CA PHE A 296 6.90 12.57 39.05
C PHE A 296 5.62 11.76 38.86
N VAL A 297 4.97 11.97 37.71
CA VAL A 297 3.97 11.05 37.20
C VAL A 297 4.67 10.08 36.26
N LYS A 298 4.51 8.79 36.52
CA LYS A 298 4.97 7.73 35.63
C LYS A 298 3.89 7.47 34.58
N TRP A 299 4.22 7.67 33.31
CA TRP A 299 3.31 7.29 32.24
C TRP A 299 3.61 5.85 31.82
N GLU A 300 2.78 4.92 32.28
CA GLU A 300 2.98 3.49 32.02
C GLU A 300 2.70 3.17 30.55
N MET A 301 3.73 2.71 29.84
CA MET A 301 3.60 2.20 28.48
C MET A 301 3.36 0.69 28.50
N GLY A 302 2.52 0.19 27.58
CA GLY A 302 2.37 -1.25 27.37
C GLY A 302 3.68 -1.92 26.92
N ASN A 303 3.81 -3.22 27.14
CA ASN A 303 5.04 -3.98 26.84
C ASN A 303 5.46 -3.81 25.37
N PHE A 304 4.54 -3.99 24.42
CA PHE A 304 4.78 -3.71 23.01
C PHE A 304 5.36 -2.31 22.74
N SER A 305 4.79 -1.27 23.36
CA SER A 305 5.25 0.10 23.14
C SER A 305 6.69 0.30 23.65
N ARG A 306 7.02 -0.32 24.78
CA ARG A 306 8.38 -0.28 25.35
C ARG A 306 9.38 -1.03 24.48
N GLU A 307 9.04 -2.24 24.05
CA GLU A 307 9.89 -3.09 23.20
C GLU A 307 10.13 -2.45 21.84
N TYR A 308 9.07 -1.96 21.20
CA TYR A 308 9.13 -1.38 19.87
C TYR A 308 9.85 -0.03 19.85
N SER A 309 9.52 0.89 20.77
CA SER A 309 10.16 2.21 20.83
C SER A 309 11.68 2.11 21.02
N MET A 310 12.12 1.14 21.80
CA MET A 310 13.54 0.91 22.06
C MET A 310 14.25 0.29 20.90
N SER A 311 13.63 -0.70 20.27
CA SER A 311 14.14 -1.32 19.06
C SER A 311 14.32 -0.26 17.97
N ILE A 312 13.38 0.69 17.86
CA ILE A 312 13.47 1.83 16.93
C ILE A 312 14.57 2.82 17.34
N TYR A 313 14.68 3.19 18.61
CA TYR A 313 15.75 4.06 19.11
C TYR A 313 17.14 3.48 18.81
N TRP A 314 17.30 2.19 19.09
CA TRP A 314 18.52 1.44 18.80
C TRP A 314 18.81 1.34 17.31
N SER A 315 17.79 1.08 16.51
CA SER A 315 17.91 1.07 15.05
C SER A 315 18.40 2.42 14.51
N ALA A 316 17.83 3.52 15.01
CA ALA A 316 18.25 4.85 14.63
C ALA A 316 19.72 5.11 15.01
N LEU A 317 20.15 4.75 16.23
CA LEU A 317 21.54 4.88 16.66
C LEU A 317 22.50 4.02 15.83
N THR A 318 22.19 2.74 15.61
CA THR A 318 23.07 1.84 14.86
C THR A 318 23.31 2.32 13.43
N ILE A 319 22.28 2.88 12.79
CA ILE A 319 22.38 3.41 11.43
C ILE A 319 23.05 4.80 11.39
N THR A 320 22.87 5.65 12.40
CA THR A 320 23.36 7.04 12.37
C THR A 320 24.70 7.27 13.08
N THR A 321 25.01 6.47 14.10
CA THR A 321 26.19 6.64 14.98
C THR A 321 27.12 5.42 15.01
N CYS A 322 27.00 4.52 14.03
CA CYS A 322 27.81 3.30 13.95
C CYS A 322 27.75 2.40 15.21
N GLY A 323 26.63 2.42 15.94
CA GLY A 323 26.37 1.46 17.04
C GLY A 323 26.89 1.87 18.42
N GLN A 324 27.21 3.13 18.66
CA GLN A 324 27.59 3.59 20.01
C GLN A 324 26.36 3.60 20.94
N GLN A 325 26.33 2.67 21.91
CA GLN A 325 25.26 2.54 22.91
C GLN A 325 25.33 3.68 23.93
N VAL A 326 24.58 4.76 23.70
CA VAL A 326 24.39 5.81 24.71
C VAL A 326 23.23 5.39 25.62
N ARG A 327 23.48 5.27 26.93
CA ARG A 327 22.41 4.98 27.91
C ARG A 327 21.33 6.07 27.83
N LEU A 328 20.08 5.70 27.57
CA LEU A 328 18.93 6.62 27.58
C LEU A 328 18.78 7.37 28.91
N SER A 329 19.24 6.79 30.03
CA SER A 329 19.29 7.49 31.32
C SER A 329 20.16 8.74 31.29
N LYS A 330 21.22 8.78 30.46
CA LYS A 330 22.04 9.98 30.26
C LYS A 330 21.32 11.05 29.44
N ILE A 331 20.29 10.72 28.67
CA ILE A 331 19.58 11.70 27.83
C ILE A 331 18.37 12.26 28.58
N LEU A 332 17.68 11.44 29.38
CA LEU A 332 16.50 11.89 30.13
C LEU A 332 16.83 12.68 31.40
N PHE A 333 18.05 12.55 31.95
CA PHE A 333 18.51 13.34 33.11
C PHE A 333 19.34 14.57 32.74
N VAL A 334 19.63 14.81 31.45
CA VAL A 334 20.47 15.94 30.98
C VAL A 334 19.61 17.09 30.43
N ARG A 335 18.34 17.21 30.86
CA ARG A 335 17.58 18.43 30.57
C ARG A 335 16.62 18.85 31.66
#